data_AF-A0AA46UFG2-F1
#
_entry.id   AF-A0AA46UFG2-F1
#
_cell.length_a   1.000
_cell.length_b   1.000
_cell.length_c   1.000
_cell.angle_alpha   90.00
_cell.angle_beta   90.00
_cell.angle_gamma   90.00
#
_symmetry.space_group_name_H-M   'P 1'
#
loop_
_entity.id
_entity.type
_entity.pdbx_description
1 polymer ?
#
loop_
_entity_poly.entity_id
_entity_poly.type
_entity_poly.pdbx_seq_one_letter_code
_entity_poly.pdbx_strand_id
1 'polypeptide(L)'
;MNKLTILFLTMLLTCLPMAMRAESHKEKRDDTRYLAGAVPVVDGKVVFSKEFQIPGMSQKQIYDTVMKWMNERLKENNNPDSRVVFSDEAQGTIAGVGEEWITFYSSALSLDRTWVNYQITVTCKPGSCLVELEKIRFTYRETEKYKAEEWITDEYALNKAKTKLVRGLAKWRRKTVDFADDIFMDVAVAFGAPDTRPKSEKKKKEEEAQKPSIVAAAGPLVIGQGGKVTTAEADQTTTPAATLTPATPVGKASADMPGYTEIDLKLIPGDVYALMGNGKLVISIGKDEFNMTNMTANAGGALGYQNGKAVAYCTLSADQPYEAIEKAETYTLKLYAPNQTTPSAVIECKKLPSQTTPQAGQPRTYVGEIVKLLMKK
;
A
#
# COMPACT_ATOMS: atom_id res chain seq x y z
N MET A 1 -64.55 -6.06 15.77
CA MET A 1 -63.14 -6.42 16.04
C MET A 1 -62.68 -5.59 17.23
N ASN A 2 -62.26 -6.22 18.33
CA ASN A 2 -62.00 -5.50 19.59
C ASN A 2 -60.70 -4.69 19.52
N LYS A 3 -60.60 -3.59 20.29
CA LYS A 3 -59.40 -2.72 20.30
C LYS A 3 -58.11 -3.50 20.63
N LEU A 4 -58.20 -4.54 21.47
CA LEU A 4 -57.08 -5.43 21.80
C LEU A 4 -56.62 -6.28 20.59
N THR A 5 -57.55 -6.86 19.82
CA THR A 5 -57.23 -7.54 18.55
C THR A 5 -56.61 -6.60 17.51
N ILE A 6 -57.02 -5.34 17.46
CA ILE A 6 -56.42 -4.34 16.56
C ILE A 6 -54.98 -4.04 17.01
N LEU A 7 -54.73 -3.89 18.32
CA LEU A 7 -53.39 -3.67 18.88
C LEU A 7 -52.44 -4.85 18.62
N PHE A 8 -52.90 -6.09 18.80
CA PHE A 8 -52.10 -7.28 18.47
C PHE A 8 -51.83 -7.39 16.97
N LEU A 9 -52.82 -7.06 16.11
CA LEU A 9 -52.64 -7.10 14.66
C LEU A 9 -51.65 -6.03 14.17
N THR A 10 -51.69 -4.81 14.72
CA THR A 10 -50.73 -3.75 14.38
C THR A 10 -49.32 -4.04 14.91
N MET A 11 -49.19 -4.64 16.10
CA MET A 11 -47.90 -5.09 16.63
C MET A 11 -47.30 -6.25 15.81
N LEU A 12 -48.14 -7.16 15.29
CA LEU A 12 -47.68 -8.22 14.39
C LEU A 12 -47.23 -7.65 13.04
N LEU A 13 -48.02 -6.76 12.43
CA LEU A 13 -47.70 -6.15 11.13
C LEU A 13 -46.45 -5.26 11.16
N THR A 14 -46.12 -4.60 12.28
CA THR A 14 -44.88 -3.82 12.41
C THR A 14 -43.64 -4.68 12.68
N CYS A 15 -43.80 -5.91 13.18
CA CYS A 15 -42.72 -6.89 13.33
C CYS A 15 -42.40 -7.67 12.04
N LEU A 16 -43.38 -7.89 11.15
CA LEU A 16 -43.15 -8.57 9.86
C LEU A 16 -42.01 -7.96 8.98
N PRO A 17 -41.88 -6.63 8.80
CA PRO A 17 -40.76 -6.06 8.04
C PRO A 17 -39.40 -6.18 8.74
N MET A 18 -39.35 -6.48 10.04
CA MET A 18 -38.10 -6.84 10.72
C MET A 18 -37.75 -8.31 10.48
N ALA A 19 -38.73 -9.23 10.46
CA ALA A 19 -38.51 -10.62 10.09
C ALA A 19 -38.04 -10.78 8.62
N MET A 20 -38.63 -10.02 7.68
CA MET A 20 -38.22 -10.06 6.26
C MET A 20 -36.90 -9.32 5.97
N ARG A 21 -36.33 -8.59 6.93
CA ARG A 21 -34.97 -8.03 6.83
C ARG A 21 -33.87 -9.00 7.28
N ALA A 22 -34.21 -10.23 7.67
CA ALA A 22 -33.23 -11.23 8.11
C ALA A 22 -32.50 -11.99 6.97
N GLU A 23 -32.97 -11.93 5.71
CA GLU A 23 -32.42 -12.77 4.63
C GLU A 23 -31.63 -12.04 3.52
N SER A 24 -31.70 -10.71 3.42
CA SER A 24 -31.14 -9.96 2.26
C SER A 24 -29.75 -9.34 2.43
N HIS A 25 -29.10 -9.47 3.59
CA HIS A 25 -27.70 -9.04 3.79
C HIS A 25 -26.64 -10.10 3.45
N LYS A 26 -27.02 -11.13 2.69
CA LYS A 26 -26.06 -11.91 1.90
C LYS A 26 -25.75 -11.17 0.61
N GLU A 27 -24.89 -10.14 0.69
CA GLU A 27 -23.97 -9.92 -0.42
C GLU A 27 -23.32 -11.27 -0.74
N LYS A 28 -23.23 -11.61 -2.03
CA LYS A 28 -22.47 -12.78 -2.47
C LYS A 28 -21.01 -12.49 -2.14
N ARG A 29 -20.57 -12.89 -0.94
CA ARG A 29 -19.19 -12.71 -0.48
C ARG A 29 -18.27 -13.35 -1.52
N ASP A 30 -17.46 -12.51 -2.15
CA ASP A 30 -16.43 -12.96 -3.06
C ASP A 30 -15.34 -13.65 -2.23
N ASP A 31 -15.35 -14.98 -2.29
CA ASP A 31 -14.40 -15.81 -1.58
C ASP A 31 -13.14 -16.12 -2.41
N THR A 32 -13.01 -15.57 -3.64
CA THR A 32 -11.95 -15.92 -4.61
C THR A 32 -10.55 -15.77 -4.04
N ARG A 33 -10.28 -14.67 -3.29
CA ARG A 33 -9.00 -14.40 -2.59
C ARG A 33 -8.58 -15.51 -1.60
N TYR A 34 -9.52 -16.32 -1.11
CA TYR A 34 -9.30 -17.31 -0.04
C TYR A 34 -9.36 -18.76 -0.52
N LEU A 35 -9.50 -19.00 -1.83
CA LEU A 35 -9.51 -20.35 -2.42
C LEU A 35 -8.08 -20.93 -2.50
N ALA A 36 -7.84 -21.90 -3.38
CA ALA A 36 -6.58 -22.65 -3.47
C ALA A 36 -5.34 -21.74 -3.47
N GLY A 37 -4.29 -22.13 -2.74
CA GLY A 37 -3.03 -21.37 -2.67
C GLY A 37 -3.06 -20.12 -1.78
N ALA A 38 -4.23 -19.67 -1.30
CA ALA A 38 -4.32 -18.51 -0.41
C ALA A 38 -3.66 -18.70 0.96
N VAL A 39 -3.45 -19.96 1.38
CA VAL A 39 -2.72 -20.35 2.60
C VAL A 39 -1.58 -21.28 2.16
N PRO A 40 -0.35 -20.76 1.98
CA PRO A 40 0.75 -21.56 1.48
C PRO A 40 1.25 -22.55 2.55
N VAL A 41 1.73 -23.71 2.09
CA VAL A 41 2.30 -24.75 2.95
C VAL A 41 3.69 -25.11 2.43
N VAL A 42 4.71 -24.92 3.27
CA VAL A 42 6.11 -25.22 2.99
C VAL A 42 6.59 -26.22 4.05
N ASP A 43 7.15 -27.35 3.64
CA ASP A 43 7.60 -28.44 4.52
C ASP A 43 6.56 -28.86 5.59
N GLY A 44 5.28 -28.89 5.19
CA GLY A 44 4.16 -29.26 6.05
C GLY A 44 3.74 -28.19 7.07
N LYS A 45 4.31 -26.98 7.02
CA LYS A 45 3.98 -25.84 7.89
C LYS A 45 3.27 -24.74 7.11
N VAL A 46 2.38 -24.01 7.76
CA VAL A 46 1.79 -22.80 7.16
C VAL A 46 2.80 -21.66 7.24
N VAL A 47 3.17 -21.16 6.07
CA VAL A 47 4.09 -20.02 5.92
C VAL A 47 3.46 -19.06 4.93
N PHE A 48 2.98 -17.91 5.42
CA PHE A 48 2.66 -16.79 4.54
C PHE A 48 3.96 -16.05 4.27
N SER A 49 4.30 -15.80 3.01
CA SER A 49 5.51 -15.06 2.67
C SER A 49 5.24 -13.95 1.66
N LYS A 50 6.03 -12.89 1.75
CA LYS A 50 6.00 -11.77 0.83
C LYS A 50 7.41 -11.25 0.60
N GLU A 51 7.85 -11.31 -0.66
CA GLU A 51 9.07 -10.62 -1.08
C GLU A 51 8.73 -9.20 -1.54
N PHE A 52 9.49 -8.26 -1.01
CA PHE A 52 9.47 -6.85 -1.33
C PHE A 52 10.76 -6.49 -2.06
N GLN A 53 10.69 -6.10 -3.33
CA GLN A 53 11.84 -5.54 -4.05
C GLN A 53 11.91 -4.05 -3.74
N ILE A 54 13.03 -3.58 -3.20
CA ILE A 54 13.25 -2.21 -2.73
C ILE A 54 14.53 -1.66 -3.39
N PRO A 55 14.55 -1.55 -4.73
CA PRO A 55 15.76 -1.20 -5.47
C PRO A 55 16.26 0.20 -5.06
N GLY A 56 17.54 0.27 -4.69
CA GLY A 56 18.20 1.50 -4.23
C GLY A 56 18.42 1.59 -2.72
N MET A 57 17.82 0.72 -1.90
CA MET A 57 18.20 0.58 -0.49
C MET A 57 19.28 -0.49 -0.30
N SER A 58 20.32 -0.17 0.48
CA SER A 58 21.29 -1.14 0.97
C SER A 58 20.67 -2.10 1.98
N GLN A 59 21.25 -3.29 2.16
CA GLN A 59 20.84 -4.26 3.17
C GLN A 59 20.70 -3.61 4.56
N LYS A 60 21.63 -2.72 4.94
CA LYS A 60 21.60 -2.02 6.22
C LYS A 60 20.40 -1.09 6.36
N GLN A 61 20.08 -0.29 5.34
CA GLN A 61 18.91 0.60 5.36
C GLN A 61 17.59 -0.16 5.42
N ILE A 62 17.51 -1.30 4.73
CA ILE A 62 16.35 -2.20 4.79
C ILE A 62 16.22 -2.79 6.20
N TYR A 63 17.32 -3.30 6.75
CA TYR A 63 17.39 -3.84 8.11
C TYR A 63 17.00 -2.81 9.17
N ASP A 64 17.56 -1.59 9.13
CA ASP A 64 17.26 -0.52 10.08
C ASP A 64 15.77 -0.10 10.01
N THR A 65 15.19 -0.02 8.80
CA THR A 65 13.76 0.28 8.59
C THR A 65 12.86 -0.83 9.15
N VAL A 66 13.14 -2.10 8.83
CA VAL A 66 12.36 -3.26 9.32
C VAL A 66 12.50 -3.39 10.83
N MET A 67 13.70 -3.22 11.38
CA MET A 67 13.96 -3.30 12.81
C MET A 67 13.11 -2.28 13.56
N LYS A 68 13.08 -1.02 13.08
CA LYS A 68 12.22 0.01 13.66
C LYS A 68 10.74 -0.38 13.56
N TRP A 69 10.28 -0.74 12.36
CA TRP A 69 8.89 -1.15 12.12
C TRP A 69 8.45 -2.30 13.02
N MET A 70 9.25 -3.37 13.13
CA MET A 70 8.91 -4.56 13.90
C MET A 70 8.85 -4.25 15.40
N ASN A 71 9.74 -3.40 15.91
CA ASN A 71 9.67 -2.92 17.30
C ASN A 71 8.42 -2.09 17.56
N GLU A 72 8.03 -1.21 16.64
CA GLU A 72 6.81 -0.40 16.76
C GLU A 72 5.54 -1.29 16.69
N ARG A 73 5.41 -2.12 15.64
CA ARG A 73 4.27 -3.01 15.39
C ARG A 73 4.05 -4.09 16.46
N LEU A 74 5.11 -4.66 17.04
CA LEU A 74 4.97 -5.63 18.13
C LEU A 74 4.67 -4.95 19.47
N LYS A 75 5.14 -3.72 19.69
CA LYS A 75 4.82 -2.92 20.88
C LYS A 75 3.35 -2.47 20.89
N GLU A 76 2.75 -2.24 19.73
CA GLU A 76 1.30 -1.94 19.60
C GLU A 76 0.40 -3.06 20.15
N ASN A 77 0.86 -4.31 20.15
CA ASN A 77 0.12 -5.44 20.74
C ASN A 77 -0.01 -5.34 22.29
N ASN A 78 0.79 -4.49 22.93
CA ASN A 78 0.73 -4.14 24.36
C ASN A 78 0.71 -5.36 25.32
N ASN A 79 1.58 -6.34 25.05
CA ASN A 79 1.79 -7.53 25.89
C ASN A 79 3.29 -7.92 25.92
N PRO A 80 3.77 -8.64 26.96
CA PRO A 80 5.20 -8.91 27.14
C PRO A 80 5.76 -9.96 26.16
N ASP A 81 4.90 -10.78 25.58
CA ASP A 81 5.26 -11.85 24.66
C ASP A 81 5.46 -11.37 23.22
N SER A 82 4.95 -10.18 22.87
CA SER A 82 5.18 -9.54 21.57
C SER A 82 6.48 -8.73 21.54
N ARG A 83 7.53 -9.26 20.90
CA ARG A 83 8.87 -8.64 20.83
C ARG A 83 9.76 -9.23 19.75
N VAL A 84 10.78 -8.48 19.35
CA VAL A 84 11.94 -9.00 18.62
C VAL A 84 12.68 -9.98 19.55
N VAL A 85 12.98 -11.19 19.07
CA VAL A 85 13.67 -12.26 19.83
C VAL A 85 15.03 -12.64 19.24
N PHE A 86 15.27 -12.33 17.97
CA PHE A 86 16.55 -12.56 17.31
C PHE A 86 16.82 -11.45 16.28
N SER A 87 18.08 -11.05 16.15
CA SER A 87 18.51 -10.05 15.18
C SER A 87 20.00 -10.20 14.87
N ASP A 88 20.32 -10.37 13.59
CA ASP A 88 21.67 -10.43 13.04
C ASP A 88 21.80 -9.41 11.90
N GLU A 89 22.52 -8.31 12.15
CA GLU A 89 22.73 -7.24 11.17
C GLU A 89 23.63 -7.67 10.01
N ALA A 90 24.59 -8.57 10.27
CA ALA A 90 25.52 -9.06 9.25
C ALA A 90 24.82 -9.99 8.24
N GLN A 91 23.95 -10.89 8.73
CA GLN A 91 23.08 -11.72 7.90
C GLN A 91 21.79 -11.00 7.46
N GLY A 92 21.54 -9.77 7.92
CA GLY A 92 20.33 -9.01 7.60
C GLY A 92 19.04 -9.66 8.12
N THR A 93 19.10 -10.52 9.13
CA THR A 93 17.98 -11.35 9.58
C THR A 93 17.40 -10.84 10.89
N ILE A 94 16.08 -10.70 10.96
CA ILE A 94 15.34 -10.28 12.16
C ILE A 94 14.21 -11.28 12.39
N ALA A 95 14.02 -11.76 13.62
CA ALA A 95 12.84 -12.54 13.98
C ALA A 95 12.18 -11.99 15.25
N GLY A 96 10.87 -11.80 15.17
CA GLY A 96 10.02 -11.40 16.27
C GLY A 96 8.87 -12.39 16.47
N VAL A 97 8.36 -12.45 17.68
CA VAL A 97 7.12 -13.16 18.02
C VAL A 97 6.04 -12.14 18.38
N GLY A 98 4.79 -12.47 18.08
CA GLY A 98 3.66 -11.61 18.37
C GLY A 98 2.44 -12.40 18.84
N GLU A 99 1.68 -11.79 19.75
CA GLU A 99 0.41 -12.29 20.24
C GLU A 99 -0.66 -11.19 20.19
N GLU A 100 -1.81 -11.47 19.55
CA GLU A 100 -2.91 -10.49 19.46
C GLU A 100 -4.29 -11.14 19.20
N TRP A 101 -5.34 -10.31 19.13
CA TRP A 101 -6.73 -10.76 18.92
C TRP A 101 -7.17 -10.64 17.45
N ILE A 102 -7.33 -11.76 16.76
CA ILE A 102 -8.05 -11.80 15.47
C ILE A 102 -9.56 -11.82 15.76
N THR A 103 -10.30 -10.79 15.31
CA THR A 103 -11.76 -10.69 15.50
C THR A 103 -12.52 -11.22 14.28
N PHE A 104 -13.29 -12.29 14.46
CA PHE A 104 -14.16 -12.85 13.42
C PHE A 104 -15.47 -12.06 13.25
N TYR A 105 -16.05 -11.63 14.37
CA TYR A 105 -17.32 -10.90 14.39
C TYR A 105 -17.40 -10.02 15.64
N SER A 106 -18.00 -8.84 15.50
CA SER A 106 -18.15 -7.84 16.56
C SER A 106 -19.52 -7.18 16.41
N SER A 107 -20.35 -7.25 17.44
CA SER A 107 -21.64 -6.57 17.54
C SER A 107 -21.86 -6.06 18.97
N ALA A 108 -22.93 -5.30 19.20
CA ALA A 108 -23.25 -4.76 20.53
C ALA A 108 -23.45 -5.83 21.62
N LEU A 109 -23.81 -7.07 21.25
CA LEU A 109 -24.15 -8.15 22.19
C LEU A 109 -23.24 -9.40 22.06
N SER A 110 -22.32 -9.42 21.10
CA SER A 110 -21.48 -10.59 20.85
C SER A 110 -20.15 -10.22 20.21
N LEU A 111 -19.08 -10.80 20.73
CA LEU A 111 -17.71 -10.69 20.22
C LEU A 111 -17.17 -12.09 19.99
N ASP A 112 -16.83 -12.41 18.75
CA ASP A 112 -16.21 -13.67 18.35
C ASP A 112 -14.78 -13.36 17.89
N ARG A 113 -13.79 -13.82 18.65
CA ARG A 113 -12.37 -13.57 18.41
C ARG A 113 -11.52 -14.75 18.86
N THR A 114 -10.35 -14.91 18.25
CA THR A 114 -9.31 -15.86 18.70
C THR A 114 -8.07 -15.09 19.09
N TRP A 115 -7.37 -15.58 20.11
CA TRP A 115 -5.98 -15.19 20.35
C TRP A 115 -5.13 -15.90 19.28
N VAL A 116 -4.20 -15.19 18.66
CA VAL A 116 -3.24 -15.76 17.71
C VAL A 116 -1.83 -15.58 18.28
N ASN A 117 -1.00 -16.60 18.15
CA ASN A 117 0.44 -16.51 18.37
C ASN A 117 1.13 -16.81 17.04
N TYR A 118 2.16 -16.04 16.70
CA TYR A 118 2.87 -16.17 15.43
C TYR A 118 4.34 -15.73 15.58
N GLN A 119 5.16 -16.07 14.58
CA GLN A 119 6.49 -15.53 14.42
C GLN A 119 6.59 -14.81 13.08
N ILE A 120 7.16 -13.60 13.09
CA ILE A 120 7.55 -12.86 11.89
C ILE A 120 9.06 -13.02 11.74
N THR A 121 9.50 -13.62 10.63
CA THR A 121 10.91 -13.65 10.21
C THR A 121 11.09 -12.70 9.04
N VAL A 122 12.15 -11.90 9.05
CA VAL A 122 12.51 -11.01 7.95
C VAL A 122 13.96 -11.20 7.55
N THR A 123 14.18 -11.45 6.27
CA THR A 123 15.52 -11.60 5.66
C THR A 123 15.77 -10.46 4.69
N CYS A 124 16.67 -9.56 5.07
CA CYS A 124 17.07 -8.38 4.30
C CYS A 124 18.24 -8.73 3.36
N LYS A 125 18.15 -8.37 2.09
CA LYS A 125 19.22 -8.47 1.09
C LYS A 125 19.43 -7.10 0.45
N PRO A 126 20.57 -6.85 -0.25
CA PRO A 126 20.73 -5.62 -1.02
C PRO A 126 19.60 -5.47 -2.05
N GLY A 127 18.78 -4.42 -1.91
CA GLY A 127 17.65 -4.15 -2.80
C GLY A 127 16.42 -5.04 -2.65
N SER A 128 16.35 -5.97 -1.68
CA SER A 128 15.12 -6.74 -1.42
C SER A 128 14.94 -7.20 0.04
N CYS A 129 13.72 -7.54 0.41
CA CYS A 129 13.34 -7.96 1.74
C CYS A 129 12.30 -9.07 1.66
N LEU A 130 12.58 -10.24 2.25
CA LEU A 130 11.61 -11.33 2.37
C LEU A 130 11.03 -11.32 3.78
N VAL A 131 9.70 -11.19 3.89
CA VAL A 131 8.96 -11.31 5.16
C VAL A 131 8.17 -12.61 5.17
N GLU A 132 8.28 -13.36 6.26
CA GLU A 132 7.61 -14.63 6.47
C GLU A 132 6.85 -14.60 7.80
N LEU A 133 5.58 -15.00 7.77
CA LEU A 133 4.71 -15.19 8.92
C LEU A 133 4.46 -16.69 9.09
N GLU A 134 5.07 -17.28 10.11
CA GLU A 134 5.09 -18.71 10.37
C GLU A 134 4.62 -19.06 11.80
N LYS A 135 4.54 -20.38 12.09
CA LYS A 135 4.23 -20.95 13.43
C LYS A 135 2.89 -20.46 14.01
N ILE A 136 1.94 -20.16 13.13
CA ILE A 136 0.63 -19.60 13.49
C ILE A 136 -0.17 -20.61 14.32
N ARG A 137 -0.51 -20.21 15.56
CA ARG A 137 -1.31 -20.98 16.51
C ARG A 137 -2.46 -20.14 17.00
N PHE A 138 -3.61 -20.77 17.22
CA PHE A 138 -4.81 -20.13 17.73
C PHE A 138 -5.13 -20.66 19.12
N THR A 139 -5.47 -19.77 20.03
CA THR A 139 -6.15 -20.11 21.30
C THR A 139 -7.53 -19.46 21.29
N TYR A 140 -8.57 -20.28 21.25
CA TYR A 140 -9.96 -19.88 21.15
C TYR A 140 -10.70 -20.26 22.42
N ARG A 141 -11.61 -19.38 22.88
CA ARG A 141 -12.38 -19.59 24.12
C ARG A 141 -11.47 -20.02 25.29
N GLU A 142 -10.30 -19.37 25.38
CA GLU A 142 -9.23 -19.54 26.38
C GLU A 142 -8.54 -20.92 26.42
N THR A 143 -9.17 -21.98 25.93
CA THR A 143 -8.76 -23.38 26.14
C THR A 143 -8.60 -24.20 24.85
N GLU A 144 -9.34 -23.88 23.79
CA GLU A 144 -9.34 -24.61 22.53
C GLU A 144 -8.09 -24.19 21.71
N LYS A 145 -7.13 -25.10 21.52
CA LYS A 145 -5.87 -24.82 20.81
C LYS A 145 -5.85 -25.45 19.43
N TYR A 146 -5.64 -24.63 18.40
CA TYR A 146 -5.59 -25.04 17.00
C TYR A 146 -4.29 -24.61 16.33
N LYS A 147 -3.69 -25.49 15.52
CA LYS A 147 -2.56 -25.14 14.65
C LYS A 147 -3.08 -24.70 13.28
N ALA A 148 -2.41 -23.77 12.60
CA ALA A 148 -2.83 -23.36 11.27
C ALA A 148 -2.80 -24.52 10.25
N GLU A 149 -1.81 -25.41 10.35
CA GLU A 149 -1.61 -26.60 9.52
C GLU A 149 -2.84 -27.52 9.49
N GLU A 150 -3.48 -27.67 10.66
CA GLU A 150 -4.59 -28.60 10.92
C GLU A 150 -5.97 -27.93 10.80
N TRP A 151 -6.02 -26.65 10.40
CA TRP A 151 -7.24 -25.83 10.54
C TRP A 151 -7.56 -24.91 9.36
N ILE A 152 -6.56 -24.26 8.75
CA ILE A 152 -6.78 -23.26 7.69
C ILE A 152 -6.18 -23.63 6.32
N THR A 153 -5.42 -24.73 6.22
CA THR A 153 -4.84 -25.21 4.96
C THR A 153 -5.93 -25.65 3.97
N ASP A 154 -5.54 -25.82 2.70
CA ASP A 154 -6.45 -26.23 1.62
C ASP A 154 -7.16 -27.56 1.89
N GLU A 155 -6.50 -28.48 2.61
CA GLU A 155 -7.01 -29.81 2.93
C GLU A 155 -8.23 -29.77 3.85
N TYR A 156 -8.17 -28.95 4.92
CA TYR A 156 -9.25 -28.86 5.90
C TYR A 156 -10.27 -27.77 5.54
N ALA A 157 -9.80 -26.60 5.07
CA ALA A 157 -10.64 -25.41 4.96
C ALA A 157 -11.33 -25.20 3.61
N LEU A 158 -11.04 -26.03 2.59
CA LEU A 158 -11.74 -26.02 1.30
C LEU A 158 -12.55 -27.31 1.08
N ASN A 159 -13.57 -27.23 0.22
CA ASN A 159 -14.22 -28.42 -0.30
C ASN A 159 -13.26 -29.26 -1.17
N LYS A 160 -13.58 -30.53 -1.43
CA LYS A 160 -12.76 -31.43 -2.28
C LYS A 160 -12.43 -30.86 -3.67
N ALA A 161 -13.28 -29.98 -4.20
CA ALA A 161 -13.09 -29.32 -5.49
C ALA A 161 -12.28 -28.01 -5.42
N LYS A 162 -11.84 -27.57 -4.23
CA LYS A 162 -11.15 -26.30 -3.94
C LYS A 162 -11.85 -25.01 -4.41
N THR A 163 -13.15 -25.09 -4.70
CA THR A 163 -13.99 -23.99 -5.20
C THR A 163 -14.75 -23.22 -4.12
N LYS A 164 -14.82 -23.73 -2.88
CA LYS A 164 -15.57 -23.11 -1.78
C LYS A 164 -14.90 -23.37 -0.43
N LEU A 165 -14.95 -22.38 0.46
CA LEU A 165 -14.57 -22.51 1.87
C LEU A 165 -15.53 -23.44 2.62
N VAL A 166 -14.99 -24.30 3.49
CA VAL A 166 -15.77 -25.10 4.44
C VAL A 166 -16.41 -24.18 5.48
N ARG A 167 -17.74 -24.22 5.60
CA ARG A 167 -18.54 -23.22 6.35
C ARG A 167 -18.04 -22.93 7.78
N GLY A 168 -17.58 -23.94 8.52
CA GLY A 168 -17.05 -23.78 9.89
C GLY A 168 -15.66 -23.16 9.95
N LEU A 169 -14.80 -23.47 8.98
CA LEU A 169 -13.41 -23.01 8.90
C LEU A 169 -13.26 -21.70 8.10
N ALA A 170 -14.29 -21.30 7.37
CA ALA A 170 -14.30 -20.11 6.52
C ALA A 170 -14.04 -18.80 7.30
N LYS A 171 -14.39 -18.70 8.59
CA LYS A 171 -14.06 -17.50 9.40
C LYS A 171 -12.57 -17.43 9.73
N TRP A 172 -11.99 -18.59 10.06
CA TRP A 172 -10.57 -18.77 10.39
C TRP A 172 -9.71 -18.43 9.17
N ARG A 173 -9.91 -19.16 8.07
CA ARG A 173 -9.12 -19.00 6.85
C ARG A 173 -9.16 -17.58 6.30
N ARG A 174 -10.34 -16.95 6.21
CA ARG A 174 -10.43 -15.54 5.77
C ARG A 174 -9.62 -14.63 6.69
N LYS A 175 -9.90 -14.64 7.99
CA LYS A 175 -9.31 -13.66 8.90
C LYS A 175 -7.82 -13.86 9.17
N THR A 176 -7.28 -15.07 8.99
CA THR A 176 -5.81 -15.27 8.99
C THR A 176 -5.15 -14.81 7.69
N VAL A 177 -5.81 -14.98 6.53
CA VAL A 177 -5.34 -14.43 5.25
C VAL A 177 -5.37 -12.90 5.29
N ASP A 178 -6.48 -12.30 5.76
CA ASP A 178 -6.62 -10.85 5.97
C ASP A 178 -5.51 -10.32 6.88
N PHE A 179 -5.23 -11.02 7.99
CA PHE A 179 -4.19 -10.67 8.95
C PHE A 179 -2.77 -10.73 8.37
N ALA A 180 -2.47 -11.73 7.54
CA ALA A 180 -1.19 -11.80 6.84
C ALA A 180 -1.05 -10.66 5.81
N ASP A 181 -2.09 -10.39 5.03
CA ASP A 181 -2.12 -9.28 4.06
C ASP A 181 -1.96 -7.91 4.77
N ASP A 182 -2.51 -7.74 5.98
CA ASP A 182 -2.38 -6.54 6.81
C ASP A 182 -0.94 -6.33 7.31
N ILE A 183 -0.28 -7.38 7.82
CA ILE A 183 1.15 -7.34 8.18
C ILE A 183 2.02 -6.98 6.96
N PHE A 184 1.75 -7.57 5.80
CA PHE A 184 2.50 -7.26 4.58
C PHE A 184 2.24 -5.83 4.08
N MET A 185 1.04 -5.28 4.31
CA MET A 185 0.75 -3.87 4.05
C MET A 185 1.49 -2.94 5.02
N ASP A 186 1.54 -3.26 6.32
CA ASP A 186 2.32 -2.50 7.29
C ASP A 186 3.81 -2.42 6.92
N VAL A 187 4.41 -3.54 6.49
CA VAL A 187 5.79 -3.55 5.97
C VAL A 187 5.91 -2.68 4.73
N ALA A 188 4.96 -2.77 3.79
CA ALA A 188 4.99 -1.95 2.59
C ALA A 188 4.92 -0.45 2.91
N VAL A 189 4.07 -0.06 3.86
CA VAL A 189 3.95 1.32 4.36
C VAL A 189 5.22 1.78 5.06
N ALA A 190 5.90 0.90 5.82
CA ALA A 190 7.20 1.21 6.43
C ALA A 190 8.29 1.50 5.39
N PHE A 191 8.22 0.87 4.21
CA PHE A 191 9.07 1.18 3.05
C PHE A 191 8.54 2.32 2.16
N GLY A 192 7.47 3.02 2.56
CA GLY A 192 6.94 4.20 1.88
C GLY A 192 5.85 3.94 0.83
N ALA A 193 5.24 2.75 0.80
CA ALA A 193 4.01 2.53 0.03
C ALA A 193 2.84 3.32 0.66
N PRO A 194 1.86 3.77 -0.15
CA PRO A 194 0.66 4.41 0.39
C PRO A 194 -0.18 3.40 1.18
N ASP A 195 -0.63 3.77 2.38
CA ASP A 195 -1.55 2.94 3.17
C ASP A 195 -2.95 2.97 2.55
N THR A 196 -3.28 1.94 1.76
CA THR A 196 -4.57 1.84 1.06
C THR A 196 -5.67 1.18 1.88
N ARG A 197 -5.40 0.83 3.16
CA ARG A 197 -6.41 0.19 4.01
C ARG A 197 -7.54 1.16 4.36
N PRO A 198 -8.80 0.69 4.44
CA PRO A 198 -9.90 1.53 4.90
C PRO A 198 -9.61 1.99 6.34
N LYS A 199 -9.79 3.30 6.60
CA LYS A 199 -9.48 3.95 7.89
C LYS A 199 -10.18 3.32 9.12
N SER A 200 -11.15 2.44 8.91
CA SER A 200 -11.82 1.64 9.95
C SER A 200 -10.89 0.74 10.76
N GLU A 201 -9.77 0.26 10.21
CA GLU A 201 -8.93 -0.73 10.91
C GLU A 201 -7.97 -0.07 11.92
N LYS A 202 -7.47 1.15 11.66
CA LYS A 202 -6.73 1.95 12.65
C LYS A 202 -7.64 2.76 13.61
N LYS A 203 -8.94 2.84 13.35
CA LYS A 203 -9.93 3.53 14.23
C LYS A 203 -11.06 2.61 14.70
N LYS A 204 -10.78 1.84 15.75
CA LYS A 204 -11.78 1.53 16.79
C LYS A 204 -11.85 2.64 17.87
N LYS A 205 -11.90 3.90 17.42
CA LYS A 205 -12.46 5.08 18.12
C LYS A 205 -12.96 6.11 17.09
N GLU A 206 -14.26 6.39 17.15
CA GLU A 206 -15.03 7.48 16.52
C GLU A 206 -15.33 7.42 14.99
N GLU A 207 -16.57 6.96 14.72
CA GLU A 207 -17.66 7.46 13.84
C GLU A 207 -17.53 7.72 12.30
N GLU A 208 -18.72 7.81 11.69
CA GLU A 208 -19.20 7.40 10.35
C GLU A 208 -18.67 8.14 9.09
N ALA A 209 -18.56 7.40 7.96
CA ALA A 209 -19.34 7.59 6.71
C ALA A 209 -18.88 6.65 5.54
N GLN A 210 -19.69 6.53 4.48
CA GLN A 210 -19.58 5.55 3.34
C GLN A 210 -19.10 6.25 2.03
N LYS A 211 -18.69 5.66 0.88
CA LYS A 211 -18.51 4.31 0.23
C LYS A 211 -17.78 4.54 -1.14
N PRO A 212 -17.50 3.55 -2.03
CA PRO A 212 -17.20 2.10 -1.94
C PRO A 212 -15.79 1.74 -2.52
N SER A 213 -15.52 0.45 -2.81
CA SER A 213 -14.17 -0.16 -3.01
C SER A 213 -13.88 -0.70 -4.43
N ILE A 214 -12.59 -0.81 -4.78
CA ILE A 214 -11.91 -1.75 -5.71
C ILE A 214 -10.43 -1.85 -5.21
N VAL A 215 -9.55 -2.85 -5.42
CA VAL A 215 -9.51 -4.12 -6.22
C VAL A 215 -8.92 -5.28 -5.33
N ALA A 216 -8.18 -6.27 -5.87
CA ALA A 216 -7.59 -7.42 -5.14
C ALA A 216 -6.29 -7.99 -5.77
N ALA A 217 -5.71 -9.00 -5.09
CA ALA A 217 -4.82 -10.09 -5.57
C ALA A 217 -3.28 -9.88 -5.67
N ALA A 218 -2.54 -10.97 -5.47
CA ALA A 218 -1.15 -10.98 -5.01
C ALA A 218 -0.13 -11.61 -5.98
N GLY A 219 0.98 -10.89 -6.21
CA GLY A 219 2.26 -11.38 -6.70
C GLY A 219 3.43 -10.81 -5.88
N PRO A 220 4.70 -10.95 -6.29
CA PRO A 220 5.84 -10.29 -5.64
C PRO A 220 5.64 -8.77 -5.62
N LEU A 221 5.86 -8.10 -4.48
CA LEU A 221 5.62 -6.66 -4.38
C LEU A 221 6.89 -5.89 -4.72
N VAL A 222 6.93 -5.24 -5.88
CA VAL A 222 8.01 -4.28 -6.18
C VAL A 222 7.68 -2.94 -5.53
N ILE A 223 8.28 -2.68 -4.36
CA ILE A 223 8.28 -1.37 -3.71
C ILE A 223 9.41 -0.54 -4.29
N GLY A 224 9.22 -0.08 -5.52
CA GLY A 224 9.83 1.19 -5.89
C GLY A 224 9.23 2.30 -5.02
N GLN A 225 10.04 3.23 -4.54
CA GLN A 225 9.50 4.48 -3.98
C GLN A 225 8.73 5.21 -5.10
N GLY A 226 7.39 5.16 -5.01
CA GLY A 226 6.48 5.36 -6.14
C GLY A 226 5.65 4.11 -6.43
N GLY A 227 4.75 3.77 -5.50
CA GLY A 227 4.08 2.46 -5.48
C GLY A 227 3.24 2.14 -6.72
N LYS A 228 3.56 1.02 -7.39
CA LYS A 228 2.64 0.32 -8.29
C LYS A 228 2.93 -1.19 -8.31
N VAL A 229 2.08 -1.94 -7.61
CA VAL A 229 2.11 -3.41 -7.59
C VAL A 229 1.53 -3.93 -8.91
N THR A 230 2.15 -4.94 -9.51
CA THR A 230 1.54 -5.73 -10.58
C THR A 230 1.67 -7.22 -10.28
N THR A 231 0.56 -7.94 -10.45
CA THR A 231 0.45 -9.37 -10.25
C THR A 231 0.39 -10.03 -11.63
N ALA A 232 1.25 -11.02 -11.88
CA ALA A 232 1.25 -11.80 -13.12
C ALA A 232 0.73 -13.21 -12.84
N GLU A 233 -0.31 -13.61 -13.56
CA GLU A 233 -0.79 -14.98 -13.62
C GLU A 233 -0.06 -15.71 -14.77
N ALA A 234 0.28 -16.98 -14.54
CA ALA A 234 1.02 -17.78 -15.50
C ALA A 234 0.08 -18.73 -16.25
N ASP A 235 0.32 -18.91 -17.54
CA ASP A 235 0.00 -20.18 -18.20
C ASP A 235 1.22 -20.66 -19.00
N GLN A 236 1.41 -21.98 -19.05
CA GLN A 236 2.63 -22.61 -19.54
C GLN A 236 2.51 -23.00 -21.01
N THR A 237 3.54 -22.68 -21.80
CA THR A 237 3.99 -23.58 -22.87
C THR A 237 5.47 -23.34 -23.17
N THR A 238 6.16 -24.37 -23.66
CA THR A 238 7.60 -24.56 -23.47
C THR A 238 8.48 -24.13 -24.65
N THR A 239 9.81 -24.18 -24.43
CA THR A 239 10.92 -24.21 -25.43
C THR A 239 11.38 -22.84 -26.00
N PRO A 240 12.67 -22.67 -26.39
CA PRO A 240 13.55 -21.83 -25.57
C PRO A 240 14.34 -20.72 -26.29
N ALA A 241 14.80 -19.76 -25.47
CA ALA A 241 15.97 -18.87 -25.65
C ALA A 241 16.22 -18.21 -27.02
N ALA A 242 15.87 -16.93 -27.12
CA ALA A 242 16.50 -15.98 -28.05
C ALA A 242 16.87 -14.69 -27.31
N THR A 243 18.11 -14.22 -27.49
CA THR A 243 18.64 -12.98 -26.89
C THR A 243 17.98 -11.76 -27.52
N LEU A 244 17.43 -10.83 -26.71
CA LEU A 244 16.94 -9.54 -27.18
C LEU A 244 17.52 -8.38 -26.37
N THR A 245 18.11 -7.43 -27.09
CA THR A 245 18.67 -6.17 -26.61
C THR A 245 17.56 -5.20 -26.17
N PRO A 246 17.75 -4.36 -25.14
CA PRO A 246 16.73 -3.37 -24.75
C PRO A 246 16.49 -2.32 -25.84
N ALA A 247 15.22 -2.00 -26.11
CA ALA A 247 14.83 -0.95 -27.05
C ALA A 247 14.63 0.40 -26.34
N THR A 248 15.37 1.42 -26.76
CA THR A 248 15.25 2.80 -26.25
C THR A 248 14.02 3.51 -26.84
N PRO A 249 13.17 4.20 -26.05
CA PRO A 249 12.10 5.03 -26.59
C PRO A 249 12.67 6.28 -27.29
N VAL A 250 12.15 6.61 -28.48
CA VAL A 250 12.65 7.72 -29.30
C VAL A 250 11.91 9.03 -28.96
N GLY A 251 12.55 9.90 -28.19
CA GLY A 251 12.10 11.28 -27.95
C GLY A 251 12.59 12.26 -29.03
N LYS A 252 11.83 13.33 -29.30
CA LYS A 252 12.20 14.36 -30.29
C LYS A 252 13.21 15.33 -29.67
N ALA A 253 14.26 15.73 -30.38
CA ALA A 253 15.25 16.66 -29.82
C ALA A 253 14.62 18.02 -29.48
N SER A 254 14.90 18.55 -28.29
CA SER A 254 14.42 19.86 -27.85
C SER A 254 15.12 20.98 -28.64
N ALA A 255 14.34 21.92 -29.17
CA ALA A 255 14.88 23.11 -29.81
C ALA A 255 15.42 24.13 -28.79
N ASP A 256 14.82 24.15 -27.59
CA ASP A 256 15.05 25.19 -26.58
C ASP A 256 16.12 24.81 -25.55
N MET A 257 16.51 23.53 -25.47
CA MET A 257 17.51 23.04 -24.53
C MET A 257 18.43 21.99 -25.17
N PRO A 258 19.62 22.38 -25.66
CA PRO A 258 20.59 21.47 -26.27
C PRO A 258 20.95 20.31 -25.34
N GLY A 259 20.97 19.09 -25.89
CA GLY A 259 21.23 17.87 -25.12
C GLY A 259 20.01 17.24 -24.45
N TYR A 260 18.81 17.80 -24.63
CA TYR A 260 17.56 17.22 -24.12
C TYR A 260 16.64 16.76 -25.26
N THR A 261 15.80 15.77 -24.96
CA THR A 261 14.67 15.34 -25.78
C THR A 261 13.36 15.70 -25.10
N GLU A 262 12.42 16.22 -25.88
CA GLU A 262 11.03 16.37 -25.47
C GLU A 262 10.31 15.02 -25.50
N ILE A 263 9.53 14.78 -24.44
CA ILE A 263 8.87 13.52 -24.14
C ILE A 263 7.35 13.70 -24.32
N ASP A 264 6.68 12.76 -24.99
CA ASP A 264 5.21 12.73 -25.05
C ASP A 264 4.65 12.55 -23.63
N LEU A 265 3.81 13.49 -23.20
CA LEU A 265 3.19 13.50 -21.87
C LEU A 265 2.26 12.31 -21.62
N LYS A 266 1.91 11.51 -22.65
CA LYS A 266 1.21 10.22 -22.50
C LYS A 266 2.14 9.06 -22.13
N LEU A 267 3.45 9.24 -22.33
CA LEU A 267 4.49 8.20 -22.24
C LEU A 267 5.66 8.68 -21.38
N ILE A 268 5.36 9.34 -20.25
CA ILE A 268 6.37 9.79 -19.27
C ILE A 268 7.19 8.57 -18.78
N PRO A 269 8.53 8.54 -18.97
CA PRO A 269 9.38 7.45 -18.51
C PRO A 269 9.35 7.25 -17.00
N GLY A 270 9.51 6.00 -16.55
CA GLY A 270 9.59 5.65 -15.13
C GLY A 270 10.67 6.44 -14.37
N ASP A 271 11.78 6.76 -15.04
CA ASP A 271 12.87 7.56 -14.48
C ASP A 271 12.42 8.95 -14.03
N VAL A 272 11.46 9.58 -14.72
CA VAL A 272 10.92 10.90 -14.33
C VAL A 272 10.08 10.78 -13.07
N TYR A 273 9.31 9.69 -12.92
CA TYR A 273 8.57 9.40 -11.69
C TYR A 273 9.54 9.15 -10.52
N ALA A 274 10.60 8.36 -10.73
CA ALA A 274 11.62 8.09 -9.72
C ALA A 274 12.39 9.37 -9.32
N LEU A 275 12.70 10.24 -10.28
CA LEU A 275 13.35 11.53 -10.04
C LEU A 275 12.45 12.54 -9.32
N MET A 276 11.14 12.50 -9.53
CA MET A 276 10.18 13.34 -8.79
C MET A 276 9.98 12.90 -7.33
N GLY A 277 10.02 11.59 -7.07
CA GLY A 277 9.87 11.03 -5.72
C GLY A 277 11.17 11.07 -4.90
N ASN A 278 12.30 10.72 -5.50
CA ASN A 278 13.56 10.43 -4.80
C ASN A 278 14.74 11.33 -5.21
N GLY A 279 14.59 12.11 -6.29
CA GLY A 279 15.60 13.04 -6.75
C GLY A 279 15.56 14.38 -6.00
N LYS A 280 16.59 15.20 -6.17
CA LYS A 280 16.54 16.58 -5.68
C LYS A 280 15.64 17.38 -6.61
N LEU A 281 14.52 17.85 -6.09
CA LEU A 281 13.54 18.68 -6.80
C LEU A 281 13.80 20.17 -6.57
N VAL A 282 14.13 20.92 -7.62
CA VAL A 282 14.25 22.38 -7.57
C VAL A 282 13.12 23.01 -8.38
N ILE A 283 12.35 23.88 -7.74
CA ILE A 283 11.38 24.73 -8.42
C ILE A 283 12.09 26.03 -8.83
N SER A 284 12.05 26.35 -10.12
CA SER A 284 12.52 27.61 -10.70
C SER A 284 11.32 28.45 -11.17
N ILE A 285 11.32 29.73 -10.80
CA ILE A 285 10.24 30.68 -11.11
C ILE A 285 10.85 31.91 -11.78
N GLY A 286 10.36 32.27 -12.97
CA GLY A 286 10.99 33.25 -13.85
C GLY A 286 11.64 32.58 -15.07
N LYS A 287 11.81 33.34 -16.16
CA LYS A 287 12.39 32.85 -17.43
C LYS A 287 13.86 33.23 -17.62
N ASP A 288 14.28 34.36 -17.04
CA ASP A 288 15.63 34.90 -17.17
C ASP A 288 16.51 34.51 -15.97
N GLU A 289 17.77 34.14 -16.19
CA GLU A 289 18.68 33.68 -15.11
C GLU A 289 18.82 34.68 -13.95
N PHE A 290 18.74 35.98 -14.24
CA PHE A 290 18.86 37.05 -13.25
C PHE A 290 17.59 37.28 -12.40
N ASN A 291 16.42 36.84 -12.89
CA ASN A 291 15.12 36.98 -12.22
C ASN A 291 14.59 35.64 -11.68
N MET A 292 15.39 34.57 -11.79
CA MET A 292 14.95 33.20 -11.50
C MET A 292 15.03 32.89 -10.00
N THR A 293 13.88 32.89 -9.32
CA THR A 293 13.78 32.37 -7.94
C THR A 293 13.90 30.85 -7.96
N ASN A 294 14.93 30.30 -7.33
CA ASN A 294 15.10 28.86 -7.15
C ASN A 294 14.81 28.46 -5.70
N MET A 295 13.97 27.46 -5.49
CA MET A 295 13.64 26.87 -4.19
C MET A 295 13.71 25.34 -4.26
N THR A 296 14.13 24.66 -3.19
CA THR A 296 14.20 23.20 -3.16
C THR A 296 12.92 22.65 -2.54
N ALA A 297 12.20 21.78 -3.26
CA ALA A 297 11.04 21.07 -2.73
C ALA A 297 11.49 19.87 -1.91
N ASN A 298 11.86 20.15 -0.66
CA ASN A 298 12.38 19.21 0.32
C ASN A 298 11.33 18.24 0.90
N ALA A 299 10.02 18.54 0.74
CA ALA A 299 8.93 17.63 1.11
C ALA A 299 8.44 16.75 -0.06
N GLY A 300 9.22 16.67 -1.14
CA GLY A 300 9.02 15.74 -2.26
C GLY A 300 8.06 16.24 -3.34
N GLY A 301 7.86 15.39 -4.35
CA GLY A 301 6.91 15.62 -5.44
C GLY A 301 6.35 14.32 -6.01
N ALA A 302 5.34 14.45 -6.86
CA ALA A 302 4.72 13.34 -7.57
C ALA A 302 4.24 13.78 -8.96
N LEU A 303 4.03 12.82 -9.86
CA LEU A 303 3.36 13.05 -11.14
C LEU A 303 2.06 12.25 -11.17
N GLY A 304 1.04 12.78 -11.82
CA GLY A 304 -0.25 12.12 -11.96
C GLY A 304 -1.03 12.63 -13.16
N TYR A 305 -2.30 12.26 -13.22
CA TYR A 305 -3.23 12.75 -14.23
C TYR A 305 -4.50 13.28 -13.55
N GLN A 306 -4.95 14.47 -13.95
CA GLN A 306 -6.24 15.05 -13.54
C GLN A 306 -7.00 15.45 -14.80
N ASN A 307 -8.26 15.02 -14.91
CA ASN A 307 -9.13 15.27 -16.07
C ASN A 307 -8.46 14.96 -17.43
N GLY A 308 -7.66 13.88 -17.49
CA GLY A 308 -6.94 13.46 -18.70
C GLY A 308 -5.67 14.26 -19.03
N LYS A 309 -5.31 15.27 -18.23
CA LYS A 309 -4.08 16.05 -18.36
C LYS A 309 -3.00 15.57 -17.39
N ALA A 310 -1.75 15.54 -17.84
CA ALA A 310 -0.61 15.27 -16.97
C ALA A 310 -0.40 16.44 -15.99
N VAL A 311 -0.23 16.13 -14.70
CA VAL A 311 -0.02 17.11 -13.64
C VAL A 311 1.18 16.73 -12.77
N ALA A 312 1.90 17.75 -12.30
CA ALA A 312 2.96 17.62 -11.30
C ALA A 312 2.48 18.18 -9.96
N TYR A 313 2.78 17.46 -8.89
CA TYR A 313 2.62 17.86 -7.51
C TYR A 313 4.02 18.14 -6.95
N CYS A 314 4.20 19.27 -6.27
CA CYS A 314 5.43 19.57 -5.55
C CYS A 314 5.08 20.11 -4.16
N THR A 315 5.72 19.59 -3.12
CA THR A 315 5.48 19.99 -1.74
C THR A 315 6.69 20.73 -1.19
N LEU A 316 6.44 21.96 -0.72
CA LEU A 316 7.38 22.75 0.05
C LEU A 316 7.15 22.48 1.54
N SER A 317 8.21 22.32 2.33
CA SER A 317 8.07 22.28 3.79
C SER A 317 7.57 23.62 4.34
N ALA A 318 7.01 23.59 5.55
CA ALA A 318 6.33 24.73 6.18
C ALA A 318 7.21 25.98 6.41
N ASP A 319 8.53 25.77 6.48
CA ASP A 319 9.60 26.76 6.67
C ASP A 319 10.04 27.44 5.37
N GLN A 320 9.68 26.90 4.20
CA GLN A 320 10.18 27.39 2.92
C GLN A 320 9.44 28.64 2.43
N PRO A 321 10.15 29.63 1.85
CA PRO A 321 9.53 30.84 1.30
C PRO A 321 8.71 30.50 0.05
N TYR A 322 7.42 30.84 0.08
CA TYR A 322 6.43 30.42 -0.92
C TYR A 322 5.85 31.59 -1.74
N GLU A 323 6.14 32.84 -1.38
CA GLU A 323 5.47 34.00 -2.01
C GLU A 323 5.68 34.09 -3.52
N ALA A 324 6.86 33.66 -4.00
CA ALA A 324 7.17 33.62 -5.42
C ALA A 324 6.27 32.63 -6.16
N ILE A 325 6.02 31.43 -5.61
CA ILE A 325 5.16 30.43 -6.27
C ILE A 325 3.68 30.80 -6.17
N GLU A 326 3.26 31.51 -5.12
CA GLU A 326 1.90 32.06 -5.03
C GLU A 326 1.62 33.13 -6.09
N LYS A 327 2.59 34.00 -6.40
CA LYS A 327 2.46 35.04 -7.42
C LYS A 327 2.69 34.53 -8.86
N ALA A 328 3.30 33.36 -9.03
CA ALA A 328 3.62 32.80 -10.34
C ALA A 328 2.43 32.08 -11.00
N GLU A 329 2.19 32.35 -12.29
CA GLU A 329 1.29 31.57 -13.15
C GLU A 329 1.95 30.30 -13.71
N THR A 330 3.28 30.32 -13.87
CA THR A 330 4.08 29.22 -14.42
C THR A 330 5.34 29.03 -13.58
N TYR A 331 5.79 27.79 -13.47
CA TYR A 331 7.04 27.42 -12.80
C TYR A 331 7.66 26.22 -13.51
N THR A 332 8.96 26.01 -13.30
CA THR A 332 9.71 24.89 -13.87
C THR A 332 10.21 23.99 -12.75
N LEU A 333 10.02 22.67 -12.88
CA LEU A 333 10.63 21.67 -11.99
C LEU A 333 11.89 21.13 -12.64
N LYS A 334 13.03 21.29 -11.99
CA LYS A 334 14.32 20.73 -12.37
C LYS A 334 14.61 19.54 -11.47
N LEU A 335 14.69 18.34 -12.04
CA LEU A 335 14.93 17.11 -11.32
C LEU A 335 16.40 16.72 -11.46
N TYR A 336 17.08 16.49 -10.35
CA TYR A 336 18.48 16.08 -10.35
C TYR A 336 18.61 14.65 -9.81
N ALA A 337 19.21 13.75 -10.59
CA ALA A 337 19.62 12.44 -10.10
C ALA A 337 20.68 12.59 -8.97
N PRO A 338 20.87 11.57 -8.12
CA PRO A 338 21.89 11.60 -7.07
C PRO A 338 23.26 12.02 -7.61
N ASN A 339 23.91 12.95 -6.91
CA ASN A 339 25.23 13.50 -7.23
C ASN A 339 25.34 14.26 -8.58
N GLN A 340 24.24 14.59 -9.26
CA GLN A 340 24.26 15.40 -10.48
C GLN A 340 24.09 16.90 -10.20
N THR A 341 24.87 17.73 -10.91
CA THR A 341 24.78 19.21 -10.88
C THR A 341 23.99 19.81 -12.05
N THR A 342 23.69 19.00 -13.08
CA THR A 342 22.76 19.34 -14.17
C THR A 342 21.45 18.58 -13.98
N PRO A 343 20.27 19.15 -14.31
CA PRO A 343 19.03 18.41 -14.22
C PRO A 343 19.04 17.20 -15.19
N SER A 344 18.53 16.08 -14.72
CA SER A 344 18.25 14.89 -15.53
C SER A 344 16.93 15.04 -16.29
N ALA A 345 15.97 15.75 -15.71
CA ALA A 345 14.73 16.14 -16.36
C ALA A 345 14.32 17.57 -16.00
N VAL A 346 13.59 18.22 -16.90
CA VAL A 346 13.01 19.55 -16.72
C VAL A 346 11.53 19.51 -17.12
N ILE A 347 10.64 19.91 -16.20
CA ILE A 347 9.19 19.91 -16.40
C ILE A 347 8.70 21.35 -16.35
N GLU A 348 8.08 21.83 -17.42
CA GLU A 348 7.41 23.13 -17.43
C GLU A 348 5.95 22.94 -16.97
N CYS A 349 5.55 23.72 -15.96
CA CYS A 349 4.24 23.60 -15.31
C CYS A 349 3.48 24.93 -15.36
N LYS A 350 2.21 24.88 -15.76
CA LYS A 350 1.24 25.96 -15.53
C LYS A 350 0.55 25.71 -14.18
N LYS A 351 0.67 26.64 -13.24
CA LYS A 351 0.12 26.48 -11.88
C LYS A 351 -1.40 26.40 -11.94
N LEU A 352 -1.98 25.41 -11.27
CA LEU A 352 -3.43 25.27 -11.08
C LEU A 352 -3.86 26.04 -9.83
N PRO A 353 -5.14 26.49 -9.73
CA PRO A 353 -5.66 27.12 -8.53
C PRO A 353 -5.50 26.21 -7.31
N SER A 354 -4.94 26.73 -6.21
CA SER A 354 -4.82 25.96 -4.97
C SER A 354 -6.22 25.64 -4.42
N GLN A 355 -6.45 24.38 -4.04
CA GLN A 355 -7.70 23.94 -3.42
C GLN A 355 -7.74 24.19 -1.90
N THR A 356 -6.62 24.61 -1.30
CA THR A 356 -6.48 24.79 0.15
C THR A 356 -5.79 26.11 0.47
N THR A 357 -6.40 26.92 1.35
CA THR A 357 -5.80 28.15 1.88
C THR A 357 -4.55 27.80 2.70
N PRO A 358 -3.38 28.42 2.47
CA PRO A 358 -2.17 28.00 3.16
C PRO A 358 -2.21 28.29 4.66
N GLN A 359 -1.96 27.26 5.48
CA GLN A 359 -1.84 27.39 6.94
C GLN A 359 -0.37 27.50 7.35
N ALA A 360 -0.06 28.36 8.31
CA ALA A 360 1.29 28.48 8.86
C ALA A 360 1.67 27.20 9.62
N GLY A 361 2.91 26.73 9.44
CA GLY A 361 3.40 25.49 10.08
C GLY A 361 3.01 24.18 9.37
N GLN A 362 2.29 24.23 8.24
CA GLN A 362 1.95 23.05 7.43
C GLN A 362 2.73 23.03 6.10
N PRO A 363 3.15 21.85 5.60
CA PRO A 363 3.69 21.69 4.25
C PRO A 363 2.68 22.14 3.18
N ARG A 364 3.18 22.70 2.08
CA ARG A 364 2.38 23.32 1.03
C ARG A 364 2.55 22.57 -0.28
N THR A 365 1.51 21.92 -0.75
CA THR A 365 1.51 21.22 -2.04
C THR A 365 0.93 22.11 -3.13
N TYR A 366 1.74 22.36 -4.16
CA TYR A 366 1.33 23.04 -5.38
C TYR A 366 1.08 22.02 -6.48
N VAL A 367 0.07 22.27 -7.30
CA VAL A 367 -0.26 21.44 -8.47
C VAL A 367 -0.07 22.27 -9.73
N GLY A 368 0.57 21.69 -10.74
CA GLY A 368 0.74 22.30 -12.05
C GLY A 368 0.34 21.36 -13.16
N GLU A 369 -0.38 21.87 -14.16
CA GLU A 369 -0.56 21.20 -15.44
C GLU A 369 0.78 21.19 -16.17
N ILE A 370 1.26 19.99 -16.53
CA ILE A 370 2.52 19.83 -17.26
C ILE A 370 2.26 20.26 -18.70
N VAL A 371 2.96 21.31 -19.14
CA VAL A 371 2.89 21.81 -20.51
C VAL A 371 4.05 21.30 -21.37
N LYS A 372 5.18 20.94 -20.74
CA LYS A 372 6.36 20.38 -21.42
C LYS A 372 7.16 19.48 -20.49
N LEU A 373 7.74 18.42 -21.04
CA LEU A 373 8.67 17.53 -20.34
C LEU A 373 9.91 17.31 -21.21
N LEU A 374 11.07 17.69 -20.67
CA LEU A 374 12.38 17.52 -21.29
C LEU A 374 13.20 16.53 -20.46
N MET A 375 13.79 15.54 -21.11
CA MET A 375 14.73 14.57 -20.53
C MET A 375 16.12 14.77 -21.12
N LYS A 376 17.16 14.72 -20.30
CA LYS A 376 18.56 14.74 -20.78
C LYS A 376 18.84 13.47 -21.58
N LYS A 377 19.53 13.60 -22.72
CA LYS A 377 20.00 12.47 -23.54
C LYS A 377 21.08 11.65 -22.86
#